data_AF-A0A970WZW6-F1
#
_entry.id   AF-A0A970WZW6-F1
#
_cell.length_a   1.000
_cell.length_b   1.000
_cell.length_c   1.000
_cell.angle_alpha   90.00
_cell.angle_beta   90.00
_cell.angle_gamma   90.00
#
_symmetry.space_group_name_H-M   'P 1'
#
loop_
_entity.id
_entity.type
_entity.pdbx_description
1 polymer ?
#
loop_
_entity_poly.entity_id
_entity_poly.type
_entity_poly.pdbx_seq_one_letter_code
_entity_poly.pdbx_strand_id
1 'polypeptide(L)'
;MSTLHMMIGIQGSGKTTYTKRLEKEFNARVVSSDSVRTLHPDWKEEDIFPEVYRLCAEYLQRGIDVIADSTSITPRVRKRYVDSVKAYGVDFDMIAHYFTIPYEVCYQRVMQRNSNPEERYLPLPVIVSYLSRLIPPSLEEGFKEIRKIDQVDDVLLKDLIVDEKQGYAFYFKIGNSIIERYQGRKIATKSEYIDKYTNFRLASVSKQFIARAIVQLVAEGLLQYDTSLRSIYPELPECYEKIKIINLLNHTSGIKDYEDMPHTEKQIVDADVLEYIKTQESLYFSVGEQYRYSNTAYVLLGLIIEKVSKIKLDQYITEKIFTPAHMLNSFVNYEGITDVVNRAYGHKIINNELIVSDQYWCSATIGDGGLYSSVNDLIHWLDFLQKDKLSEQMFISNILPNGKNSEYGLGIRIVTHQDKPIIYHCGETIGTNTIVGFIPSLKAEFIFLTNVNVINCSKFISNLYRYLNIKV
;
A
#
# COMPACT_ATOMS: atom_id res chain seq x y z
N MET A 1 -19.41 31.80 -19.71
CA MET A 1 -18.61 32.67 -18.83
C MET A 1 -17.30 31.96 -18.61
N SER A 2 -16.16 32.65 -18.74
CA SER A 2 -14.85 32.02 -18.50
C SER A 2 -14.66 31.75 -17.01
N THR A 3 -13.80 30.79 -16.69
CA THR A 3 -13.60 30.28 -15.34
C THR A 3 -12.20 30.59 -14.82
N LEU A 4 -12.13 31.10 -13.58
CA LEU A 4 -10.92 31.19 -12.79
C LEU A 4 -10.78 29.95 -11.90
N HIS A 5 -9.82 29.10 -12.24
CA HIS A 5 -9.44 27.92 -11.48
C HIS A 5 -8.40 28.28 -10.43
N MET A 6 -8.76 28.25 -9.15
CA MET A 6 -7.87 28.60 -8.04
C MET A 6 -7.23 27.34 -7.42
N MET A 7 -5.89 27.29 -7.43
CA MET A 7 -5.14 26.21 -6.76
C MET A 7 -4.98 26.51 -5.26
N ILE A 8 -5.45 25.61 -4.39
CA ILE A 8 -5.44 25.83 -2.94
C ILE A 8 -4.72 24.65 -2.27
N GLY A 9 -3.54 24.90 -1.71
CA GLY A 9 -2.77 23.90 -0.97
C GLY A 9 -1.35 24.36 -0.67
N ILE A 10 -0.64 23.63 0.19
CA ILE A 10 0.73 23.95 0.61
C ILE A 10 1.78 23.53 -0.44
N GLN A 11 3.00 24.04 -0.36
CA GLN A 11 4.12 23.59 -1.19
C GLN A 11 4.33 22.08 -1.04
N GLY A 12 4.73 21.39 -2.12
CA GLY A 12 4.83 19.93 -2.15
C GLY A 12 3.50 19.20 -2.44
N SER A 13 2.36 19.88 -2.43
CA SER A 13 1.05 19.25 -2.71
C SER A 13 0.85 18.84 -4.19
N GLY A 14 1.82 19.10 -5.08
CA GLY A 14 1.72 18.75 -6.50
C GLY A 14 0.87 19.70 -7.34
N LYS A 15 0.56 20.91 -6.84
CA LYS A 15 -0.15 21.97 -7.59
C LYS A 15 0.40 22.13 -9.00
N THR A 16 1.69 22.46 -9.13
CA THR A 16 2.36 22.73 -10.41
C THR A 16 2.22 21.60 -11.44
N THR A 17 2.27 20.34 -11.00
CA THR A 17 2.06 19.19 -11.88
C THR A 17 0.60 19.10 -12.34
N TYR A 18 -0.34 19.34 -11.43
CA TYR A 18 -1.76 19.34 -11.71
C TYR A 18 -2.19 20.51 -12.60
N THR A 19 -1.59 21.70 -12.45
CA THR A 19 -1.84 22.87 -13.32
C THR A 19 -1.55 22.55 -14.79
N LYS A 20 -0.43 21.86 -15.08
CA LYS A 20 -0.08 21.42 -16.45
C LYS A 20 -1.09 20.44 -17.05
N ARG A 21 -1.74 19.62 -16.21
CA ARG A 21 -2.80 18.70 -16.64
C ARG A 21 -4.08 19.48 -16.97
N LEU A 22 -4.51 20.34 -16.05
CA LEU A 22 -5.69 21.18 -16.23
C LEU A 22 -5.57 22.13 -17.44
N GLU A 23 -4.37 22.67 -17.68
CA GLU A 23 -4.13 23.57 -18.82
C GLU A 23 -4.51 22.90 -20.14
N LYS A 24 -4.15 21.61 -20.29
CA LYS A 24 -4.50 20.80 -21.46
C LYS A 24 -5.97 20.40 -21.48
N GLU A 25 -6.51 19.99 -20.33
CA GLU A 25 -7.89 19.51 -20.20
C GLU A 25 -8.92 20.60 -20.53
N PHE A 26 -8.71 21.82 -20.03
CA PHE A 26 -9.62 22.94 -20.19
C PHE A 26 -9.22 23.91 -21.31
N ASN A 27 -8.13 23.64 -22.03
CA ASN A 27 -7.51 24.60 -22.95
C ASN A 27 -7.32 25.98 -22.28
N ALA A 28 -6.95 25.95 -21.00
CA ALA A 28 -6.84 27.12 -20.14
C ALA A 28 -5.43 27.74 -20.24
N ARG A 29 -5.22 28.88 -19.58
CA ARG A 29 -3.90 29.51 -19.43
C ARG A 29 -3.46 29.49 -17.97
N VAL A 30 -2.26 28.97 -17.72
CA VAL A 30 -1.65 29.05 -16.38
C VAL A 30 -1.05 30.44 -16.20
N VAL A 31 -1.49 31.15 -15.15
CA VAL A 31 -0.89 32.41 -14.74
C VAL A 31 -0.29 32.22 -13.35
N SER A 32 1.02 32.45 -13.23
CA SER A 32 1.77 32.27 -11.98
C SER A 32 2.70 33.45 -11.73
N SER A 33 2.92 33.77 -10.47
CA SER A 33 3.90 34.80 -10.08
C SER A 33 5.34 34.43 -10.48
N ASP A 34 5.68 33.13 -10.54
CA ASP A 34 7.02 32.69 -10.95
C ASP A 34 7.24 32.87 -12.46
N SER A 35 6.20 32.69 -13.28
CA SER A 35 6.26 33.00 -14.71
C SER A 35 6.50 34.49 -14.94
N VAL A 36 5.81 35.37 -14.21
CA VAL A 36 6.00 36.83 -14.30
C VAL A 36 7.40 37.22 -13.83
N ARG A 37 7.90 36.68 -12.71
CA ARG A 37 9.28 36.91 -12.25
C ARG A 37 10.34 36.45 -13.26
N THR A 38 10.08 35.36 -13.98
CA THR A 38 11.01 34.87 -15.01
C THR A 38 11.07 35.80 -16.21
N LEU A 39 9.93 36.36 -16.61
CA LEU A 39 9.85 37.33 -17.71
C LEU A 39 10.38 38.72 -17.30
N HIS A 40 10.28 39.06 -16.02
CA HIS A 40 10.67 40.36 -15.47
C HIS A 40 11.54 40.19 -14.21
N PRO A 41 12.82 39.79 -14.36
CA PRO A 41 13.69 39.49 -13.21
C PRO A 41 14.02 40.69 -12.33
N ASP A 42 13.93 41.91 -12.88
CA ASP A 42 14.24 43.17 -12.17
C ASP A 42 13.03 43.78 -11.44
N TRP A 43 11.82 43.20 -11.60
CA TRP A 43 10.60 43.74 -11.00
C TRP A 43 10.51 43.44 -9.50
N LYS A 44 9.97 44.39 -8.75
CA LYS A 44 9.70 44.22 -7.32
C LYS A 44 8.36 43.50 -7.10
N GLU A 45 8.17 42.92 -5.93
CA GLU A 45 6.91 42.22 -5.58
C GLU A 45 5.65 43.09 -5.74
N GLU A 46 5.78 44.41 -5.58
CA GLU A 46 4.70 45.38 -5.80
C GLU A 46 4.25 45.47 -7.26
N ASP A 47 5.11 45.11 -8.22
CA ASP A 47 4.82 45.11 -9.66
C ASP A 47 4.40 43.72 -10.17
N ILE A 48 4.87 42.64 -9.53
CA ILE A 48 4.59 41.26 -9.94
C ILE A 48 3.09 40.93 -9.86
N PHE A 49 2.46 41.17 -8.72
CA PHE A 49 1.06 40.77 -8.51
C PHE A 49 0.05 41.56 -9.34
N PRO A 50 0.16 42.90 -9.50
CA PRO A 50 -0.67 43.64 -10.44
C PRO A 50 -0.65 43.06 -11.86
N GLU A 51 0.52 42.65 -12.35
CA GLU A 51 0.65 42.02 -13.66
C GLU A 51 0.04 40.63 -13.72
N VAL A 52 0.18 39.82 -12.67
CA VAL A 52 -0.54 38.53 -12.54
C VAL A 52 -2.05 38.77 -12.66
N TYR A 53 -2.61 39.75 -11.96
CA TYR A 53 -4.04 40.04 -12.00
C TYR A 53 -4.48 40.56 -13.37
N ARG A 54 -3.67 41.43 -14.00
CA ARG A 54 -3.91 41.96 -15.35
C ARG A 54 -3.95 40.83 -16.39
N LEU A 55 -2.98 39.92 -16.37
CA LEU A 55 -2.92 38.76 -17.26
C LEU A 55 -4.11 37.83 -17.06
N CYS A 56 -4.50 37.55 -15.81
CA CYS A 56 -5.72 36.80 -15.53
C CYS A 56 -6.94 37.47 -16.16
N ALA A 57 -7.12 38.78 -15.95
CA ALA A 57 -8.26 39.50 -16.48
C ALA A 57 -8.27 39.50 -18.01
N GLU A 58 -7.12 39.73 -18.66
CA GLU A 58 -6.99 39.74 -20.12
C GLU A 58 -7.44 38.41 -20.74
N TYR A 59 -6.98 37.27 -20.19
CA TYR A 59 -7.40 35.96 -20.70
C TYR A 59 -8.88 35.69 -20.46
N LEU A 60 -9.40 36.03 -19.27
CA LEU A 60 -10.81 35.83 -18.95
C LEU A 60 -11.72 36.68 -19.84
N GLN A 61 -11.34 37.92 -20.17
CA GLN A 61 -12.06 38.80 -21.10
C GLN A 61 -12.12 38.22 -22.52
N ARG A 62 -11.07 37.49 -22.91
CA ARG A 62 -11.01 36.77 -24.20
C ARG A 62 -11.80 35.45 -24.18
N GLY A 63 -12.50 35.15 -23.10
CA GLY A 63 -13.27 33.92 -22.92
C GLY A 63 -12.39 32.68 -22.67
N ILE A 64 -11.13 32.87 -22.25
CA ILE A 64 -10.17 31.79 -21.98
C ILE A 64 -10.14 31.53 -20.48
N ASP A 65 -10.29 30.27 -20.08
CA ASP A 65 -10.19 29.87 -18.69
C ASP A 65 -8.76 30.10 -18.15
N VAL A 66 -8.66 30.51 -16.89
CA VAL A 66 -7.39 30.84 -16.26
C VAL A 66 -7.15 29.96 -15.07
N ILE A 67 -5.95 29.40 -14.96
CA ILE A 67 -5.51 28.66 -13.80
C ILE A 67 -4.54 29.52 -12.99
N ALA A 68 -4.99 29.96 -11.82
CA ALA A 68 -4.19 30.77 -10.90
C ALA A 68 -3.28 29.87 -10.04
N ASP A 69 -2.01 29.76 -10.41
CA ASP A 69 -0.98 29.07 -9.62
C ASP A 69 -0.41 30.04 -8.57
N SER A 70 -1.22 30.30 -7.55
CA SER A 70 -0.86 31.16 -6.41
C SER A 70 -1.15 30.46 -5.10
N THR A 71 -0.44 30.83 -4.03
CA THR A 71 -0.64 30.18 -2.73
C THR A 71 -1.84 30.78 -2.00
N SER A 72 -3.03 30.28 -2.33
CA SER A 72 -4.34 30.79 -1.89
C SER A 72 -4.82 30.20 -0.55
N ILE A 73 -4.01 30.32 0.50
CA ILE A 73 -4.16 29.57 1.76
C ILE A 73 -5.28 30.05 2.70
N THR A 74 -5.76 31.30 2.59
CA THR A 74 -6.84 31.85 3.45
C THR A 74 -7.95 32.50 2.62
N PRO A 75 -9.21 32.58 3.14
CA PRO A 75 -10.31 33.27 2.46
C PRO A 75 -9.98 34.72 2.13
N ARG A 76 -9.27 35.42 3.03
CA ARG A 76 -8.85 36.81 2.82
C ARG A 76 -7.91 36.95 1.61
N VAL A 77 -6.96 36.04 1.45
CA VAL A 77 -6.04 36.02 0.29
C VAL A 77 -6.82 35.72 -0.99
N ARG A 78 -7.74 34.75 -0.95
CA ARG A 78 -8.58 34.39 -2.10
C ARG A 78 -9.47 35.53 -2.55
N LYS A 79 -10.19 36.15 -1.61
CA LYS A 79 -11.03 37.33 -1.87
C LYS A 79 -10.21 38.47 -2.48
N ARG A 80 -9.05 38.81 -1.89
CA ARG A 80 -8.16 39.84 -2.44
C ARG A 80 -7.76 39.54 -3.88
N TYR A 81 -7.41 38.29 -4.19
CA TYR A 81 -7.05 37.88 -5.54
C TYR A 81 -8.21 38.13 -6.51
N VAL A 82 -9.40 37.65 -6.17
CA VAL A 82 -10.62 37.77 -6.98
C VAL A 82 -10.99 39.24 -7.19
N ASP A 83 -11.05 40.03 -6.13
CA ASP A 83 -11.37 41.45 -6.18
C ASP A 83 -10.36 42.21 -7.07
N SER A 84 -9.09 41.84 -7.02
CA SER A 84 -8.03 42.47 -7.85
C SER A 84 -8.17 42.14 -9.33
N VAL A 85 -8.62 40.93 -9.69
CA VAL A 85 -8.91 40.57 -11.08
C VAL A 85 -10.19 41.26 -11.57
N LYS A 86 -11.24 41.27 -10.74
CA LYS A 86 -12.52 41.94 -11.05
C LYS A 86 -12.37 43.46 -11.24
N ALA A 87 -11.39 44.08 -10.59
CA ALA A 87 -11.09 45.51 -10.76
C ALA A 87 -10.74 45.89 -12.21
N TYR A 88 -10.37 44.93 -13.08
CA TYR A 88 -10.16 45.14 -14.52
C TYR A 88 -11.45 45.04 -15.35
N GLY A 89 -12.63 45.01 -14.72
CA GLY A 89 -13.93 45.05 -15.41
C GLY A 89 -14.31 43.73 -16.09
N VAL A 90 -13.93 42.59 -15.51
CA VAL A 90 -14.28 41.26 -16.01
C VAL A 90 -15.02 40.47 -14.95
N ASP A 91 -16.11 39.81 -15.36
CA ASP A 91 -16.82 38.83 -14.54
C ASP A 91 -16.49 37.41 -15.03
N PHE A 92 -16.37 36.49 -14.09
CA PHE A 92 -15.96 35.10 -14.34
C PHE A 92 -16.56 34.16 -13.29
N ASP A 93 -16.63 32.89 -13.65
CA ASP A 93 -16.94 31.81 -12.72
C ASP A 93 -15.70 31.39 -11.94
N MET A 94 -15.88 30.75 -10.78
CA MET A 94 -14.77 30.30 -9.95
C MET A 94 -14.87 28.81 -9.62
N ILE A 95 -13.78 28.08 -9.79
CA ILE A 95 -13.64 26.69 -9.34
C ILE A 95 -12.42 26.60 -8.42
N ALA A 96 -12.59 26.00 -7.24
CA ALA A 96 -11.50 25.74 -6.32
C ALA A 96 -10.95 24.33 -6.53
N HIS A 97 -9.63 24.19 -6.64
CA HIS A 97 -8.95 22.90 -6.59
C HIS A 97 -8.17 22.81 -5.28
N TYR A 98 -8.75 22.13 -4.29
CA TYR A 98 -8.25 22.02 -2.93
C TYR A 98 -7.43 20.75 -2.73
N PHE A 99 -6.13 20.91 -2.52
CA PHE A 99 -5.20 19.81 -2.35
C PHE A 99 -5.17 19.37 -0.88
N THR A 100 -5.69 18.16 -0.64
CA THR A 100 -5.77 17.51 0.67
C THR A 100 -4.62 16.53 0.91
N ILE A 101 -3.50 16.73 0.22
CA ILE A 101 -2.30 15.91 0.36
C ILE A 101 -1.79 16.01 1.81
N PRO A 102 -1.49 14.87 2.47
CA PRO A 102 -0.91 14.88 3.81
C PRO A 102 0.32 15.79 3.91
N TYR A 103 0.45 16.49 5.04
CA TYR A 103 1.59 17.37 5.29
C TYR A 103 2.91 16.60 5.18
N GLU A 104 2.96 15.39 5.73
CA GLU A 104 4.14 14.54 5.73
C GLU A 104 4.61 14.23 4.31
N VAL A 105 3.67 13.98 3.38
CA VAL A 105 3.96 13.77 1.96
C VAL A 105 4.50 15.06 1.33
N CYS A 106 3.85 16.19 1.59
CA CYS A 106 4.30 17.50 1.11
C CYS A 106 5.71 17.83 1.60
N TYR A 107 5.98 17.56 2.87
CA TYR A 107 7.27 17.77 3.53
C TYR A 107 8.36 16.91 2.89
N GLN A 108 8.12 15.60 2.70
CA GLN A 108 9.06 14.71 2.01
C GLN A 108 9.36 15.17 0.59
N ARG A 109 8.33 15.58 -0.16
CA ARG A 109 8.48 16.11 -1.52
C ARG A 109 9.34 17.37 -1.56
N VAL A 110 9.16 18.29 -0.62
CA VAL A 110 9.99 19.51 -0.56
C VAL A 110 11.41 19.23 -0.08
N MET A 111 11.60 18.32 0.88
CA MET A 111 12.95 17.88 1.27
C MET A 111 13.72 17.32 0.06
N GLN A 112 13.08 16.46 -0.72
CA GLN A 112 13.68 15.89 -1.93
C GLN A 112 13.90 16.94 -3.04
N ARG A 113 13.02 17.94 -3.16
CA ARG A 113 13.24 19.08 -4.07
C ARG A 113 14.47 19.89 -3.66
N ASN A 114 14.60 20.18 -2.37
CA ASN A 114 15.70 20.99 -1.83
C ASN A 114 17.07 20.31 -1.92
N SER A 115 17.14 18.99 -2.14
CA SER A 115 18.39 18.30 -2.43
C SER A 115 18.83 18.41 -3.90
N ASN A 116 17.99 18.95 -4.78
CA ASN A 116 18.37 19.28 -6.16
C ASN A 116 18.87 20.73 -6.25
N PRO A 117 20.15 20.98 -6.59
CA PRO A 117 20.70 22.33 -6.70
C PRO A 117 20.11 23.15 -7.86
N GLU A 118 19.48 22.52 -8.86
CA GLU A 118 18.82 23.21 -9.98
C GLU A 118 17.43 23.75 -9.61
N GLU A 119 16.83 23.25 -8.53
CA GLU A 119 15.51 23.66 -8.08
C GLU A 119 15.62 24.84 -7.10
N ARG A 120 14.69 25.79 -7.20
CA ARG A 120 14.59 26.87 -6.21
C ARG A 120 14.33 26.26 -4.83
N TYR A 121 15.21 26.58 -3.88
CA TYR A 121 15.09 26.18 -2.48
C TYR A 121 13.82 26.73 -1.84
N LEU A 122 13.09 25.85 -1.15
CA LEU A 122 11.87 26.18 -0.42
C LEU A 122 12.10 25.96 1.09
N PRO A 123 12.10 27.01 1.93
CA PRO A 123 12.34 26.85 3.36
C PRO A 123 11.26 25.99 4.04
N LEU A 124 11.66 24.90 4.70
CA LEU A 124 10.73 23.99 5.39
C LEU A 124 9.83 24.69 6.44
N PRO A 125 10.29 25.69 7.23
CA PRO A 125 9.42 26.42 8.16
C PRO A 125 8.24 27.14 7.48
N VAL A 126 8.38 27.53 6.21
CA VAL A 126 7.31 28.19 5.45
C VAL A 126 6.15 27.22 5.21
N ILE A 127 6.43 25.95 4.94
CA ILE A 127 5.40 24.92 4.74
C ILE A 127 4.56 24.75 6.00
N VAL A 128 5.22 24.66 7.16
CA VAL A 128 4.54 24.54 8.47
C VAL A 128 3.66 25.77 8.73
N SER A 129 4.19 26.96 8.47
CA SER A 129 3.46 28.21 8.59
C SER A 129 2.25 28.30 7.63
N TYR A 130 2.34 27.67 6.46
CA TYR A 130 1.26 27.67 5.47
C TYR A 130 0.20 26.64 5.85
N LEU A 131 0.60 25.47 6.34
CA LEU A 131 -0.30 24.46 6.87
C LEU A 131 -1.14 25.02 8.02
N SER A 132 -0.52 25.72 8.98
CA SER A 132 -1.22 26.27 10.14
C SER A 132 -2.23 27.38 9.78
N ARG A 133 -2.15 27.93 8.56
CA ARG A 133 -3.03 28.97 8.04
C ARG A 133 -3.97 28.48 6.94
N LEU A 134 -3.81 27.24 6.48
CA LEU A 134 -4.59 26.70 5.38
C LEU A 134 -6.04 26.48 5.84
N ILE A 135 -6.95 27.27 5.26
CA ILE A 135 -8.38 27.14 5.49
C ILE A 135 -9.01 26.58 4.20
N PRO A 136 -9.73 25.43 4.27
CA PRO A 136 -10.43 24.86 3.12
C PRO A 136 -11.33 25.90 2.43
N PRO A 137 -11.50 25.85 1.11
CA PRO A 137 -12.47 26.71 0.43
C PRO A 137 -13.90 26.35 0.82
N SER A 138 -14.81 27.33 0.78
CA SER A 138 -16.26 27.12 0.93
C SER A 138 -17.04 27.71 -0.24
N LEU A 139 -18.23 27.17 -0.53
CA LEU A 139 -19.11 27.70 -1.58
C LEU A 139 -19.56 29.15 -1.28
N GLU A 140 -19.55 29.56 -0.01
CA GLU A 140 -19.84 30.94 0.43
C GLU A 140 -18.82 31.96 -0.11
N GLU A 141 -17.63 31.50 -0.50
CA GLU A 141 -16.63 32.35 -1.17
C GLU A 141 -16.93 32.62 -2.65
N GLY A 142 -18.05 32.10 -3.17
CA GLY A 142 -18.48 32.30 -4.56
C GLY A 142 -17.96 31.26 -5.55
N PHE A 143 -17.39 30.15 -5.07
CA PHE A 143 -17.01 29.02 -5.92
C PHE A 143 -18.26 28.29 -6.43
N LYS A 144 -18.31 27.99 -7.73
CA LYS A 144 -19.32 27.10 -8.32
C LYS A 144 -19.08 25.64 -7.94
N GLU A 145 -17.82 25.26 -7.80
CA GLU A 145 -17.39 23.89 -7.54
C GLU A 145 -16.11 23.89 -6.69
N ILE A 146 -15.99 22.92 -5.79
CA ILE A 146 -14.77 22.65 -5.03
C ILE A 146 -14.32 21.22 -5.32
N ARG A 147 -13.22 21.09 -6.05
CA ARG A 147 -12.58 19.80 -6.37
C ARG A 147 -11.52 19.49 -5.32
N LYS A 148 -11.70 18.39 -4.58
CA LYS A 148 -10.69 17.90 -3.63
C LYS A 148 -9.68 17.01 -4.35
N ILE A 149 -8.39 17.25 -4.11
CA ILE A 149 -7.27 16.59 -4.79
C ILE A 149 -6.34 15.96 -3.75
N ASP A 150 -6.40 14.64 -3.58
CA ASP A 150 -5.48 13.90 -2.70
C ASP A 150 -4.45 13.02 -3.45
N GLN A 151 -4.58 12.94 -4.78
CA GLN A 151 -3.72 12.14 -5.68
C GLN A 151 -3.68 10.64 -5.35
N VAL A 152 -4.51 10.14 -4.43
CA VAL A 152 -4.48 8.72 -4.04
C VAL A 152 -4.98 7.87 -5.20
N ASP A 153 -6.14 8.21 -5.73
CA ASP A 153 -6.76 7.45 -6.82
C ASP A 153 -5.92 7.56 -8.11
N ASP A 154 -5.41 8.77 -8.40
CA ASP A 154 -4.60 9.08 -9.59
C ASP A 154 -3.17 8.52 -9.56
N VAL A 155 -2.62 8.20 -8.38
CA VAL A 155 -1.22 7.77 -8.23
C VAL A 155 -1.11 6.40 -7.55
N LEU A 156 -1.62 6.26 -6.32
CA LEU A 156 -1.47 5.03 -5.55
C LEU A 156 -2.33 3.90 -6.13
N LEU A 157 -3.60 4.18 -6.45
CA LEU A 157 -4.57 3.16 -6.87
C LEU A 157 -4.70 2.99 -8.40
N LYS A 158 -4.11 3.89 -9.20
CA LYS A 158 -4.25 3.94 -10.66
C LYS A 158 -4.01 2.62 -11.38
N ASP A 159 -3.06 1.81 -10.92
CA ASP A 159 -2.71 0.52 -11.52
C ASP A 159 -3.30 -0.68 -10.75
N LEU A 160 -4.06 -0.41 -9.68
CA LEU A 160 -4.67 -1.43 -8.82
C LEU A 160 -6.15 -1.61 -9.11
N ILE A 161 -6.82 -0.54 -9.52
CA ILE A 161 -8.24 -0.56 -9.88
C ILE A 161 -8.33 -0.67 -11.39
N VAL A 162 -8.74 -1.85 -11.89
CA VAL A 162 -8.85 -2.12 -13.32
C VAL A 162 -10.28 -2.04 -13.85
N ASP A 163 -11.28 -2.05 -12.96
CA ASP A 163 -12.70 -2.00 -13.27
C ASP A 163 -13.47 -1.33 -12.12
N GLU A 164 -14.51 -0.56 -12.44
CA GLU A 164 -15.32 0.16 -11.46
C GLU A 164 -16.10 -0.74 -10.50
N LYS A 165 -16.37 -1.98 -10.90
CA LYS A 165 -17.10 -2.99 -10.11
C LYS A 165 -16.18 -3.70 -9.12
N GLN A 166 -14.86 -3.65 -9.32
CA GLN A 166 -13.86 -4.29 -8.48
C GLN A 166 -14.10 -3.98 -6.99
N GLY A 167 -14.19 -5.03 -6.18
CA GLY A 167 -14.24 -4.90 -4.73
C GLY A 167 -12.86 -4.64 -4.17
N TYR A 168 -12.67 -3.54 -3.45
CA TYR A 168 -11.42 -3.28 -2.75
C TYR A 168 -11.60 -2.45 -1.49
N ALA A 169 -10.66 -2.65 -0.56
CA ALA A 169 -10.49 -1.90 0.66
C ALA A 169 -9.05 -1.38 0.72
N PHE A 170 -8.88 -0.08 0.89
CA PHE A 170 -7.59 0.59 0.94
C PHE A 170 -7.49 1.47 2.17
N TYR A 171 -6.33 1.40 2.82
CA TYR A 171 -5.94 2.25 3.94
C TYR A 171 -4.51 2.72 3.72
N PHE A 172 -4.29 4.02 3.93
CA PHE A 172 -2.97 4.62 3.94
C PHE A 172 -2.88 5.63 5.08
N LYS A 173 -1.87 5.46 5.93
CA LYS A 173 -1.55 6.39 7.00
C LYS A 173 -0.14 6.90 6.80
N ILE A 174 0.07 8.18 7.08
CA ILE A 174 1.40 8.79 7.17
C ILE A 174 1.40 9.87 8.23
N GLY A 175 2.23 9.71 9.25
CA GLY A 175 2.16 10.53 10.45
C GLY A 175 0.78 10.45 11.10
N ASN A 176 0.07 11.57 11.18
CA ASN A 176 -1.29 11.64 11.73
C ASN A 176 -2.39 11.63 10.64
N SER A 177 -2.01 11.67 9.36
CA SER A 177 -2.95 11.71 8.25
C SER A 177 -3.38 10.29 7.88
N ILE A 178 -4.69 10.06 7.75
CA ILE A 178 -5.27 8.78 7.34
C ILE A 178 -6.15 8.99 6.12
N ILE A 179 -6.01 8.10 5.13
CA ILE A 179 -6.84 8.04 3.93
C ILE A 179 -7.36 6.62 3.76
N GLU A 180 -8.67 6.50 3.57
CA GLU A 180 -9.34 5.22 3.37
C GLU A 180 -10.21 5.26 2.11
N ARG A 181 -10.34 4.11 1.43
CA ARG A 181 -11.27 3.88 0.31
C ARG A 181 -11.87 2.49 0.41
N TYR A 182 -13.17 2.40 0.19
CA TYR A 182 -13.92 1.15 0.19
C TYR A 182 -14.89 1.18 -0.98
N GLN A 183 -14.84 0.19 -1.85
CA GLN A 183 -15.66 0.15 -3.06
C GLN A 183 -15.96 -1.28 -3.49
N GLY A 184 -17.02 -1.44 -4.27
CA GLY A 184 -17.42 -2.70 -4.91
C GLY A 184 -18.13 -3.65 -3.96
N ARG A 185 -18.46 -4.84 -4.47
CA ARG A 185 -19.29 -5.83 -3.78
C ARG A 185 -18.43 -6.94 -3.15
N LYS A 186 -18.86 -7.44 -1.99
CA LYS A 186 -18.31 -8.67 -1.35
C LYS A 186 -18.51 -9.88 -2.24
N ILE A 187 -19.65 -9.96 -2.90
CA ILE A 187 -20.00 -10.99 -3.88
C ILE A 187 -20.82 -10.36 -5.00
N ALA A 188 -20.45 -10.61 -6.26
CA ALA A 188 -21.03 -9.95 -7.42
C ALA A 188 -22.57 -10.01 -7.48
N THR A 189 -23.15 -11.13 -7.02
CA THR A 189 -24.59 -11.43 -7.09
C THR A 189 -25.43 -10.87 -5.93
N LYS A 190 -24.83 -10.30 -4.89
CA LYS A 190 -25.56 -9.77 -3.72
C LYS A 190 -25.33 -8.28 -3.52
N SER A 191 -26.22 -7.64 -2.77
CA SER A 191 -26.17 -6.21 -2.41
C SER A 191 -25.31 -5.95 -1.15
N GLU A 192 -24.19 -6.65 -1.01
CA GLU A 192 -23.27 -6.51 0.12
C GLU A 192 -22.00 -5.81 -0.36
N TYR A 193 -21.67 -4.66 0.22
CA TYR A 193 -20.57 -3.79 -0.25
C TYR A 193 -19.34 -3.89 0.64
N ILE A 194 -18.15 -3.84 0.03
CA ILE A 194 -16.90 -3.83 0.78
C ILE A 194 -16.89 -2.66 1.78
N ASP A 195 -16.50 -2.95 3.02
CA ASP A 195 -16.27 -1.99 4.09
C ASP A 195 -14.99 -2.34 4.84
N LYS A 196 -14.61 -1.53 5.83
CA LYS A 196 -13.37 -1.71 6.60
C LYS A 196 -13.30 -3.00 7.43
N TYR A 197 -14.44 -3.63 7.68
CA TYR A 197 -14.57 -4.88 8.44
C TYR A 197 -14.69 -6.10 7.52
N THR A 198 -14.75 -5.90 6.19
CA THR A 198 -14.84 -7.01 5.24
C THR A 198 -13.57 -7.85 5.30
N ASN A 199 -13.74 -9.17 5.44
CA ASN A 199 -12.63 -10.12 5.49
C ASN A 199 -12.24 -10.59 4.09
N PHE A 200 -10.98 -10.44 3.75
CA PHE A 200 -10.38 -10.92 2.51
C PHE A 200 -9.43 -12.07 2.83
N ARG A 201 -9.33 -13.01 1.90
CA ARG A 201 -8.25 -14.00 1.94
C ARG A 201 -6.92 -13.28 1.78
N LEU A 202 -6.03 -13.45 2.76
CA LEU A 202 -4.74 -12.79 2.80
C LEU A 202 -3.73 -13.38 1.81
N ALA A 203 -3.95 -14.62 1.37
CA ALA A 203 -2.99 -15.36 0.56
C ALA A 203 -1.60 -15.25 1.21
N SER A 204 -0.55 -15.01 0.43
CA SER A 204 0.81 -14.97 0.98
C SER A 204 1.11 -13.95 2.09
N VAL A 205 0.24 -12.97 2.37
CA VAL A 205 0.37 -12.13 3.59
C VAL A 205 0.21 -12.98 4.87
N SER A 206 -0.49 -14.13 4.81
CA SER A 206 -0.60 -15.13 5.89
C SER A 206 0.75 -15.54 6.48
N LYS A 207 1.81 -15.54 5.66
CA LYS A 207 3.16 -15.94 6.05
C LYS A 207 3.73 -15.09 7.18
N GLN A 208 3.33 -13.83 7.31
CA GLN A 208 3.74 -12.96 8.41
C GLN A 208 3.34 -13.54 9.77
N PHE A 209 2.13 -14.09 9.86
CA PHE A 209 1.57 -14.64 11.09
C PHE A 209 2.23 -15.97 11.46
N ILE A 210 2.45 -16.84 10.47
CA ILE A 210 3.17 -18.11 10.66
C ILE A 210 4.62 -17.85 11.09
N ALA A 211 5.31 -16.92 10.44
CA ALA A 211 6.66 -16.54 10.83
C ALA A 211 6.69 -15.99 12.26
N ARG A 212 5.76 -15.10 12.63
CA ARG A 212 5.68 -14.56 14.00
C ARG A 212 5.38 -15.63 15.05
N ALA A 213 4.58 -16.64 14.71
CA ALA A 213 4.32 -17.79 15.57
C ALA A 213 5.57 -18.66 15.79
N ILE A 214 6.37 -18.89 14.75
CA ILE A 214 7.65 -19.60 14.87
C ILE A 214 8.66 -18.79 15.70
N VAL A 215 8.78 -17.48 15.46
CA VAL A 215 9.60 -16.57 16.27
C VAL A 215 9.19 -16.66 17.75
N GLN A 216 7.88 -16.76 18.02
CA GLN A 216 7.38 -16.96 19.38
C GLN A 216 7.83 -18.27 20.01
N LEU A 217 7.66 -19.39 19.30
CA LEU A 217 8.08 -20.71 19.80
C LEU A 217 9.59 -20.76 20.08
N VAL A 218 10.39 -20.06 19.27
CA VAL A 218 11.82 -19.91 19.50
C VAL A 218 12.11 -19.08 20.76
N ALA A 219 11.41 -17.95 20.93
CA ALA A 219 11.55 -17.12 22.12
C ALA A 219 11.10 -17.83 23.41
N GLU A 220 10.11 -18.72 23.32
CA GLU A 220 9.61 -19.57 24.41
C GLU A 220 10.52 -20.79 24.69
N GLY A 221 11.56 -21.00 23.88
CA GLY A 221 12.50 -22.13 24.02
C GLY A 221 11.93 -23.49 23.59
N LEU A 222 10.76 -23.50 22.95
CA LEU A 222 10.10 -24.72 22.45
C LEU A 222 10.68 -25.18 21.09
N LEU A 223 11.33 -24.28 20.38
CA LEU A 223 11.96 -24.53 19.08
C LEU A 223 13.28 -23.75 18.99
N GLN A 224 14.19 -24.16 18.11
CA GLN A 224 15.37 -23.37 17.78
C GLN A 224 15.45 -23.16 16.27
N TYR A 225 15.99 -22.01 15.83
CA TYR A 225 16.15 -21.70 14.41
C TYR A 225 17.01 -22.72 13.66
N ASP A 226 17.94 -23.37 14.35
CA ASP A 226 18.85 -24.38 13.82
C ASP A 226 18.36 -25.82 13.95
N THR A 227 17.16 -26.02 14.53
CA THR A 227 16.51 -27.34 14.59
C THR A 227 16.33 -27.88 13.17
N SER A 228 16.83 -29.09 12.93
CA SER A 228 16.69 -29.76 11.63
C SER A 228 15.25 -30.18 11.38
N LEU A 229 14.77 -30.02 10.15
CA LEU A 229 13.45 -30.47 9.73
C LEU A 229 13.26 -31.97 9.97
N ARG A 230 14.31 -32.79 9.73
CA ARG A 230 14.26 -34.24 9.99
C ARG A 230 14.22 -34.60 11.47
N SER A 231 14.72 -33.74 12.37
CA SER A 231 14.53 -33.98 13.81
C SER A 231 13.06 -33.89 14.23
N ILE A 232 12.25 -33.15 13.47
CA ILE A 232 10.80 -33.00 13.69
C ILE A 232 10.01 -34.05 12.90
N TYR A 233 10.45 -34.36 11.67
CA TYR A 233 9.86 -35.38 10.79
C TYR A 233 10.93 -36.38 10.33
N PRO A 234 11.30 -37.38 11.16
CA PRO A 234 12.36 -38.33 10.86
C PRO A 234 12.13 -39.17 9.60
N GLU A 235 10.87 -39.29 9.19
CA GLU A 235 10.43 -40.02 8.00
C GLU A 235 10.76 -39.31 6.68
N LEU A 236 11.19 -38.05 6.70
CA LEU A 236 11.58 -37.34 5.49
C LEU A 236 12.90 -37.90 4.89
N PRO A 237 13.06 -37.87 3.55
CA PRO A 237 14.28 -38.29 2.87
C PRO A 237 15.56 -37.62 3.37
N GLU A 238 16.72 -38.26 3.17
CA GLU A 238 18.01 -37.75 3.67
C GLU A 238 18.38 -36.36 3.13
N CYS A 239 17.91 -35.99 1.94
CA CYS A 239 18.17 -34.66 1.36
C CYS A 239 17.63 -33.50 2.23
N TYR A 240 16.68 -33.76 3.13
CA TYR A 240 16.12 -32.78 4.08
C TYR A 240 16.95 -32.60 5.35
N GLU A 241 17.96 -33.44 5.61
CA GLU A 241 18.73 -33.46 6.87
C GLU A 241 19.31 -32.09 7.25
N LYS A 242 19.81 -31.37 6.24
CA LYS A 242 20.46 -30.06 6.42
C LYS A 242 19.47 -28.89 6.51
N ILE A 243 18.18 -29.10 6.19
CA ILE A 243 17.18 -28.04 6.22
C ILE A 243 16.88 -27.71 7.68
N LYS A 244 17.11 -26.47 8.08
CA LYS A 244 16.79 -25.94 9.40
C LYS A 244 15.52 -25.08 9.35
N ILE A 245 14.90 -24.83 10.51
CA ILE A 245 13.74 -23.93 10.62
C ILE A 245 14.00 -22.57 9.97
N ILE A 246 15.19 -21.98 10.18
CA ILE A 246 15.54 -20.71 9.57
C ILE A 246 15.50 -20.74 8.03
N ASN A 247 15.89 -21.87 7.42
CA ASN A 247 15.89 -22.03 5.96
C ASN A 247 14.47 -22.07 5.37
N LEU A 248 13.50 -22.56 6.15
CA LEU A 248 12.08 -22.50 5.76
C LEU A 248 11.55 -21.06 5.85
N LEU A 249 11.87 -20.34 6.92
CA LEU A 249 11.40 -18.97 7.15
C LEU A 249 11.91 -17.98 6.09
N ASN A 250 13.17 -18.10 5.71
CA ASN A 250 13.85 -17.15 4.81
C ASN A 250 13.95 -17.63 3.34
N HIS A 251 13.25 -18.72 2.98
CA HIS A 251 13.19 -19.28 1.63
C HIS A 251 14.54 -19.72 1.04
N THR A 252 15.42 -20.30 1.87
CA THR A 252 16.69 -20.88 1.42
C THR A 252 16.77 -22.40 1.61
N SER A 253 15.64 -23.09 1.72
CA SER A 253 15.60 -24.55 1.94
C SER A 253 15.88 -25.37 0.69
N GLY A 254 15.55 -24.85 -0.50
CA GLY A 254 15.61 -25.60 -1.75
C GLY A 254 14.47 -26.63 -1.91
N ILE A 255 13.48 -26.65 -1.01
CA ILE A 255 12.39 -27.62 -1.05
C ILE A 255 11.53 -27.50 -2.33
N LYS A 256 11.05 -28.63 -2.84
CA LYS A 256 10.14 -28.70 -3.99
C LYS A 256 8.81 -28.05 -3.66
N ASP A 257 8.24 -27.33 -4.64
CA ASP A 257 6.94 -26.69 -4.46
C ASP A 257 5.81 -27.71 -4.64
N TYR A 258 4.89 -27.80 -3.67
CA TYR A 258 3.76 -28.72 -3.76
C TYR A 258 2.74 -28.28 -4.82
N GLU A 259 2.78 -27.01 -5.23
CA GLU A 259 1.97 -26.55 -6.36
C GLU A 259 2.41 -27.15 -7.70
N ASP A 260 3.61 -27.76 -7.77
CA ASP A 260 4.05 -28.56 -8.93
C ASP A 260 3.38 -29.96 -8.98
N MET A 261 2.58 -30.34 -7.96
CA MET A 261 1.82 -31.58 -7.96
C MET A 261 0.75 -31.59 -9.06
N PRO A 262 0.38 -32.77 -9.60
CA PRO A 262 -0.75 -32.88 -10.51
C PRO A 262 -2.03 -32.35 -9.87
N HIS A 263 -2.79 -31.54 -10.62
CA HIS A 263 -4.07 -31.02 -10.18
C HIS A 263 -5.02 -32.15 -9.76
N THR A 264 -5.62 -31.97 -8.58
CA THR A 264 -6.61 -32.90 -8.02
C THR A 264 -8.00 -32.28 -8.05
N GLU A 265 -9.03 -33.11 -8.11
CA GLU A 265 -10.43 -32.64 -7.96
C GLU A 265 -10.73 -32.22 -6.51
N LYS A 266 -10.03 -32.81 -5.54
CA LYS A 266 -10.15 -32.48 -4.12
C LYS A 266 -9.18 -31.38 -3.74
N GLN A 267 -9.56 -30.59 -2.74
CA GLN A 267 -8.66 -29.64 -2.10
C GLN A 267 -7.48 -30.38 -1.46
N ILE A 268 -6.27 -29.88 -1.68
CA ILE A 268 -5.07 -30.30 -0.95
C ILE A 268 -5.03 -29.56 0.38
N VAL A 269 -4.84 -30.31 1.46
CA VAL A 269 -4.63 -29.76 2.82
C VAL A 269 -3.16 -29.88 3.23
N ASP A 270 -2.78 -29.22 4.33
CA ASP A 270 -1.39 -29.22 4.82
C ASP A 270 -0.81 -30.63 5.00
N ALA A 271 -1.63 -31.60 5.44
CA ALA A 271 -1.20 -32.99 5.59
C ALA A 271 -0.80 -33.66 4.26
N ASP A 272 -1.51 -33.36 3.17
CA ASP A 272 -1.19 -33.89 1.84
C ASP A 272 0.14 -33.32 1.33
N VAL A 273 0.46 -32.07 1.67
CA VAL A 273 1.76 -31.45 1.36
C VAL A 273 2.89 -32.16 2.10
N LEU A 274 2.69 -32.53 3.36
CA LEU A 274 3.66 -33.34 4.12
C LEU A 274 3.87 -34.72 3.48
N GLU A 275 2.79 -35.38 3.04
CA GLU A 275 2.92 -36.67 2.33
C GLU A 275 3.62 -36.52 0.97
N TYR A 276 3.37 -35.44 0.24
CA TYR A 276 4.06 -35.16 -1.01
C TYR A 276 5.57 -35.02 -0.81
N ILE A 277 6.02 -34.21 0.15
CA ILE A 277 7.46 -33.97 0.34
C ILE A 277 8.22 -35.24 0.77
N LYS A 278 7.55 -36.21 1.43
CA LYS A 278 8.14 -37.52 1.75
C LYS A 278 8.55 -38.29 0.50
N THR A 279 7.88 -38.04 -0.64
CA THR A 279 8.18 -38.67 -1.93
C THR A 279 9.31 -37.98 -2.72
N GLN A 280 9.77 -36.81 -2.27
CA GLN A 280 10.71 -36.00 -3.04
C GLN A 280 12.15 -36.22 -2.56
N GLU A 281 12.95 -36.96 -3.33
CA GLU A 281 14.33 -37.31 -2.95
C GLU A 281 15.38 -36.25 -3.32
N SER A 282 14.96 -35.08 -3.81
CA SER A 282 15.88 -34.00 -4.23
C SER A 282 15.35 -32.61 -3.92
N LEU A 283 16.28 -31.67 -3.77
CA LEU A 283 16.03 -30.24 -3.63
C LEU A 283 16.27 -29.54 -4.98
N TYR A 284 15.76 -28.31 -5.17
CA TYR A 284 16.14 -27.48 -6.32
C TYR A 284 17.61 -27.05 -6.28
N PHE A 285 18.17 -26.86 -5.07
CA PHE A 285 19.56 -26.43 -4.83
C PHE A 285 19.98 -26.81 -3.39
N SER A 286 21.25 -26.64 -3.06
CA SER A 286 21.76 -26.98 -1.72
C SER A 286 21.22 -26.02 -0.67
N VAL A 287 20.89 -26.51 0.53
CA VAL A 287 20.36 -25.68 1.61
C VAL A 287 21.26 -24.46 1.89
N GLY A 288 20.67 -23.26 1.87
CA GLY A 288 21.35 -21.99 2.11
C GLY A 288 22.05 -21.37 0.89
N GLU A 289 22.14 -22.08 -0.23
CA GLU A 289 22.89 -21.64 -1.41
C GLU A 289 22.19 -20.50 -2.16
N GLN A 290 20.86 -20.58 -2.31
CA GLN A 290 20.05 -19.66 -3.11
C GLN A 290 18.78 -19.25 -2.35
N TYR A 291 18.14 -18.20 -2.85
CA TYR A 291 16.80 -17.80 -2.44
C TYR A 291 15.79 -18.32 -3.47
N ARG A 292 14.77 -19.04 -3.00
CA ARG A 292 13.60 -19.42 -3.80
C ARG A 292 12.38 -19.47 -2.91
N TYR A 293 11.46 -18.53 -3.16
CA TYR A 293 10.18 -18.45 -2.50
C TYR A 293 9.44 -19.80 -2.58
N SER A 294 8.95 -20.29 -1.44
CA SER A 294 8.33 -21.63 -1.32
C SER A 294 7.07 -21.58 -0.47
N ASN A 295 5.94 -21.98 -1.07
CA ASN A 295 4.70 -22.17 -0.32
C ASN A 295 4.79 -23.43 0.55
N THR A 296 5.38 -24.52 0.05
CA THR A 296 5.68 -25.74 0.83
C THR A 296 6.35 -25.42 2.17
N ALA A 297 7.38 -24.56 2.16
CA ALA A 297 8.10 -24.21 3.39
C ALA A 297 7.18 -23.64 4.48
N TYR A 298 6.22 -22.79 4.10
CA TYR A 298 5.29 -22.16 5.05
C TYR A 298 4.14 -23.07 5.47
N VAL A 299 3.70 -23.98 4.59
CA VAL A 299 2.79 -25.07 4.99
C VAL A 299 3.44 -25.93 6.07
N LEU A 300 4.70 -26.33 5.88
CA LEU A 300 5.44 -27.10 6.89
C LEU A 300 5.64 -26.33 8.19
N LEU A 301 5.91 -25.02 8.14
CA LEU A 301 5.98 -24.20 9.35
C LEU A 301 4.65 -24.19 10.11
N GLY A 302 3.51 -24.16 9.41
CA GLY A 302 2.19 -24.34 10.02
C GLY A 302 2.06 -25.67 10.78
N LEU A 303 2.44 -26.78 10.15
CA LEU A 303 2.44 -28.11 10.77
C LEU A 303 3.43 -28.23 11.94
N ILE A 304 4.58 -27.55 11.86
CA ILE A 304 5.59 -27.51 12.92
C ILE A 304 5.04 -26.77 14.15
N ILE A 305 4.32 -25.67 13.96
CA ILE A 305 3.67 -24.95 15.07
C ILE A 305 2.75 -25.90 15.84
N GLU A 306 1.88 -26.61 15.14
CA GLU A 306 0.95 -27.57 15.76
C GLU A 306 1.70 -28.72 16.45
N LYS A 307 2.72 -29.29 15.78
CA LYS A 307 3.48 -30.41 16.30
C LYS A 307 4.31 -30.07 17.55
N VAL A 308 4.90 -28.88 17.60
CA VAL A 308 5.75 -28.42 18.71
C VAL A 308 4.91 -27.91 19.88
N SER A 309 3.89 -27.08 19.59
CA SER A 309 3.03 -26.51 20.64
C SER A 309 2.02 -27.50 21.21
N LYS A 310 1.68 -28.57 20.47
CA LYS A 310 0.57 -29.49 20.77
C LYS A 310 -0.81 -28.81 20.78
N ILE A 311 -0.93 -27.65 20.15
CA ILE A 311 -2.16 -26.87 19.99
C ILE A 311 -2.48 -26.81 18.50
N LYS A 312 -3.77 -26.93 18.14
CA LYS A 312 -4.17 -26.82 16.73
C LYS A 312 -3.77 -25.47 16.15
N LEU A 313 -3.40 -25.43 14.87
CA LEU A 313 -2.87 -24.20 14.26
C LEU A 313 -3.84 -23.01 14.37
N ASP A 314 -5.14 -23.21 14.14
CA ASP A 314 -6.17 -22.16 14.29
C ASP A 314 -6.24 -21.60 15.72
N GLN A 315 -6.22 -22.47 16.71
CA GLN A 315 -6.22 -22.11 18.13
C GLN A 315 -4.94 -21.36 18.48
N TYR A 316 -3.79 -21.86 18.05
CA TYR A 316 -2.50 -21.22 18.34
C TYR A 316 -2.44 -19.81 17.73
N ILE A 317 -2.78 -19.65 16.45
CA ILE A 317 -2.76 -18.33 15.80
C ILE A 317 -3.78 -17.39 16.45
N THR A 318 -4.97 -17.88 16.79
CA THR A 318 -5.99 -17.06 17.45
C THR A 318 -5.55 -16.58 18.84
N GLU A 319 -5.07 -17.49 19.68
CA GLU A 319 -4.72 -17.21 21.08
C GLU A 319 -3.39 -16.46 21.23
N LYS A 320 -2.39 -16.81 20.40
CA LYS A 320 -1.02 -16.30 20.56
C LYS A 320 -0.68 -15.14 19.65
N ILE A 321 -1.42 -14.95 18.55
CA ILE A 321 -1.13 -13.93 17.55
C ILE A 321 -2.29 -12.94 17.40
N PHE A 322 -3.49 -13.39 17.00
CA PHE A 322 -4.62 -12.48 16.76
C PHE A 322 -5.11 -11.79 18.02
N THR A 323 -5.30 -12.53 19.13
CA THR A 323 -5.81 -11.94 20.38
C THR A 323 -4.85 -10.89 20.96
N PRO A 324 -3.53 -11.15 21.10
CA PRO A 324 -2.58 -10.14 21.57
C PRO A 324 -2.43 -8.95 20.62
N ALA A 325 -2.61 -9.16 19.32
CA ALA A 325 -2.61 -8.10 18.32
C ALA A 325 -3.98 -7.42 18.14
N HIS A 326 -4.99 -7.74 18.95
CA HIS A 326 -6.36 -7.19 18.86
C HIS A 326 -7.08 -7.40 17.51
N MET A 327 -6.77 -8.50 16.81
CA MET A 327 -7.35 -8.88 15.52
C MET A 327 -8.53 -9.84 15.69
N LEU A 328 -9.58 -9.38 16.37
CA LEU A 328 -10.65 -10.25 16.86
C LEU A 328 -11.63 -10.75 15.78
N ASN A 329 -11.51 -10.26 14.54
CA ASN A 329 -12.34 -10.65 13.40
C ASN A 329 -11.50 -11.28 12.29
N SER A 330 -10.33 -11.82 12.63
CA SER A 330 -9.44 -12.53 11.71
C SER A 330 -9.56 -14.04 11.91
N PHE A 331 -9.40 -14.79 10.81
CA PHE A 331 -9.73 -16.21 10.77
C PHE A 331 -8.59 -17.04 10.17
N VAL A 332 -8.41 -18.24 10.71
CA VAL A 332 -7.70 -19.33 10.04
C VAL A 332 -8.75 -20.19 9.34
N ASN A 333 -8.72 -20.26 8.00
CA ASN A 333 -9.77 -20.91 7.22
C ASN A 333 -9.43 -22.37 6.92
N TYR A 334 -10.04 -23.29 7.65
CA TYR A 334 -10.20 -24.66 7.18
C TYR A 334 -11.33 -24.71 6.15
N GLU A 335 -10.99 -24.93 4.89
CA GLU A 335 -11.93 -24.88 3.77
C GLU A 335 -13.11 -25.84 3.97
N GLY A 336 -14.33 -25.32 3.76
CA GLY A 336 -15.57 -26.06 3.98
C GLY A 336 -15.97 -26.28 5.45
N ILE A 337 -15.15 -25.82 6.41
CA ILE A 337 -15.40 -25.98 7.86
C ILE A 337 -15.58 -24.61 8.52
N THR A 338 -14.75 -23.63 8.19
CA THR A 338 -14.73 -22.31 8.86
C THR A 338 -15.75 -21.37 8.23
N ASP A 339 -16.62 -20.78 9.04
CA ASP A 339 -17.52 -19.70 8.61
C ASP A 339 -16.83 -18.35 8.74
N VAL A 340 -16.29 -17.84 7.63
CA VAL A 340 -15.65 -16.52 7.60
C VAL A 340 -16.73 -15.44 7.48
N VAL A 341 -17.05 -14.82 8.60
CA VAL A 341 -18.04 -13.75 8.66
C VAL A 341 -17.55 -12.51 7.90
N ASN A 342 -18.49 -11.81 7.25
CA ASN A 342 -18.23 -10.59 6.50
C ASN A 342 -17.22 -10.77 5.34
N ARG A 343 -17.17 -11.96 4.75
CA ARG A 343 -16.19 -12.33 3.71
C ARG A 343 -16.45 -11.65 2.37
N ALA A 344 -15.37 -11.19 1.73
CA ALA A 344 -15.32 -10.97 0.29
C ALA A 344 -14.95 -12.27 -0.44
N TYR A 345 -15.77 -12.66 -1.41
CA TYR A 345 -15.47 -13.78 -2.31
C TYR A 345 -14.61 -13.31 -3.46
N GLY A 346 -13.64 -14.11 -3.88
CA GLY A 346 -12.79 -13.79 -5.03
C GLY A 346 -13.52 -13.83 -6.36
N HIS A 347 -13.14 -12.93 -7.27
CA HIS A 347 -13.70 -12.80 -8.62
C HIS A 347 -12.61 -12.72 -9.69
N LYS A 348 -13.00 -13.06 -10.92
CA LYS A 348 -12.30 -12.70 -12.14
C LYS A 348 -13.18 -11.77 -12.98
N ILE A 349 -12.55 -10.88 -13.73
CA ILE A 349 -13.26 -10.01 -14.67
C ILE A 349 -13.22 -10.67 -16.04
N ILE A 350 -14.40 -11.00 -16.60
CA ILE A 350 -14.56 -11.50 -17.96
C ILE A 350 -15.63 -10.65 -18.64
N ASN A 351 -15.31 -10.08 -19.81
CA ASN A 351 -16.24 -9.21 -20.56
C ASN A 351 -16.87 -8.08 -19.70
N ASN A 352 -16.06 -7.46 -18.82
CA ASN A 352 -16.49 -6.43 -17.85
C ASN A 352 -17.54 -6.90 -16.83
N GLU A 353 -17.61 -8.20 -16.58
CA GLU A 353 -18.44 -8.80 -15.53
C GLU A 353 -17.59 -9.49 -14.47
N LEU A 354 -17.98 -9.33 -13.20
CA LEU A 354 -17.38 -10.05 -12.08
C LEU A 354 -17.97 -11.45 -11.98
N ILE A 355 -17.13 -12.45 -12.22
CA ILE A 355 -17.48 -13.86 -12.11
C ILE A 355 -16.78 -14.45 -10.89
N VAL A 356 -17.51 -15.15 -10.03
CA VAL A 356 -16.95 -15.79 -8.83
C VAL A 356 -15.84 -16.76 -9.24
N SER A 357 -14.68 -16.63 -8.61
CA SER A 357 -13.46 -17.38 -8.87
C SER A 357 -12.63 -17.46 -7.59
N ASP A 358 -13.24 -17.99 -6.54
CA ASP A 358 -12.81 -17.80 -5.15
C ASP A 358 -11.83 -18.87 -4.64
N GLN A 359 -11.87 -20.09 -5.20
CA GLN A 359 -11.08 -21.23 -4.73
C GLN A 359 -10.35 -21.92 -5.89
N TYR A 360 -9.16 -22.42 -5.58
CA TYR A 360 -8.32 -23.27 -6.43
C TYR A 360 -8.02 -24.58 -5.68
N TRP A 361 -7.59 -25.65 -6.36
CA TRP A 361 -7.37 -26.99 -5.74
C TRP A 361 -6.40 -26.99 -4.55
N CYS A 362 -5.48 -26.03 -4.43
CA CYS A 362 -4.57 -25.89 -3.28
C CYS A 362 -5.04 -24.86 -2.24
N SER A 363 -6.31 -24.44 -2.28
CA SER A 363 -6.77 -23.34 -1.43
C SER A 363 -7.01 -23.71 0.03
N ALA A 364 -7.08 -24.99 0.37
CA ALA A 364 -7.24 -25.44 1.74
C ALA A 364 -5.93 -25.51 2.53
N THR A 365 -4.78 -25.14 1.93
CA THR A 365 -3.54 -24.99 2.69
C THR A 365 -3.55 -23.70 3.52
N ILE A 366 -3.02 -23.79 4.74
CA ILE A 366 -3.18 -22.74 5.74
C ILE A 366 -1.92 -21.89 5.86
N GLY A 367 -0.78 -22.54 6.10
CA GLY A 367 0.44 -21.83 6.51
C GLY A 367 0.94 -20.83 5.47
N ASP A 368 0.70 -21.09 4.20
CA ASP A 368 1.16 -20.27 3.09
C ASP A 368 0.12 -19.23 2.63
N GLY A 369 -1.18 -19.42 2.89
CA GLY A 369 -2.21 -18.50 2.40
C GLY A 369 -3.65 -18.62 2.90
N GLY A 370 -3.92 -19.41 3.94
CA GLY A 370 -5.29 -19.71 4.41
C GLY A 370 -5.85 -18.77 5.47
N LEU A 371 -5.21 -17.63 5.75
CA LEU A 371 -5.74 -16.67 6.74
C LEU A 371 -6.63 -15.62 6.06
N TYR A 372 -7.65 -15.16 6.79
CA TYR A 372 -8.56 -14.10 6.37
C TYR A 372 -8.53 -12.96 7.38
N SER A 373 -8.53 -11.72 6.91
CA SER A 373 -8.56 -10.55 7.78
C SER A 373 -9.14 -9.33 7.04
N SER A 374 -9.37 -8.26 7.79
CA SER A 374 -9.95 -7.01 7.31
C SER A 374 -8.96 -5.85 7.47
N VAL A 375 -9.25 -4.71 6.83
CA VAL A 375 -8.44 -3.50 7.03
C VAL A 375 -8.40 -3.12 8.51
N ASN A 376 -9.54 -3.19 9.21
CA ASN A 376 -9.62 -2.87 10.63
C ASN A 376 -8.64 -3.69 11.49
N ASP A 377 -8.59 -5.00 11.28
CA ASP A 377 -7.71 -5.89 12.05
C ASP A 377 -6.24 -5.75 11.62
N LEU A 378 -5.98 -5.58 10.32
CA LEU A 378 -4.61 -5.41 9.81
C LEU A 378 -3.96 -4.09 10.26
N ILE A 379 -4.74 -3.05 10.57
CA ILE A 379 -4.21 -1.85 11.23
C ILE A 379 -3.61 -2.21 12.59
N HIS A 380 -4.30 -3.04 13.37
CA HIS A 380 -3.79 -3.51 14.65
C HIS A 380 -2.58 -4.44 14.48
N TRP A 381 -2.56 -5.27 13.43
CA TRP A 381 -1.39 -6.07 13.09
C TRP A 381 -0.15 -5.22 12.80
N LEU A 382 -0.30 -4.17 11.99
CA LEU A 382 0.80 -3.26 11.67
C LEU A 382 1.30 -2.51 12.91
N ASP A 383 0.41 -2.11 13.82
CA ASP A 383 0.77 -1.49 15.10
C ASP A 383 1.52 -2.48 16.01
N PHE A 384 1.03 -3.72 16.10
CA PHE A 384 1.65 -4.80 16.87
C PHE A 384 3.07 -5.10 16.36
N LEU A 385 3.24 -5.34 15.06
CA LEU A 385 4.55 -5.62 14.44
C LEU A 385 5.58 -4.51 14.70
N GLN A 386 5.16 -3.24 14.67
CA GLN A 386 6.06 -2.11 14.85
C GLN A 386 6.47 -1.87 16.32
N LYS A 387 5.66 -2.32 17.29
CA LYS A 387 5.92 -2.12 18.73
C LYS A 387 6.53 -3.34 19.42
N ASP A 388 6.32 -4.53 18.87
CA ASP A 388 6.75 -5.79 19.44
C ASP A 388 8.24 -6.05 19.16
N LYS A 389 9.05 -6.15 20.22
CA LYS A 389 10.48 -6.44 20.11
C LYS A 389 10.77 -7.80 19.49
N LEU A 390 9.88 -8.79 19.65
CA LEU A 390 10.07 -10.08 19.02
C LEU A 390 9.94 -9.98 17.49
N SER A 391 9.03 -9.13 17.00
CA SER A 391 8.85 -8.87 15.58
C SER A 391 10.07 -8.24 14.91
N GLU A 392 10.97 -7.57 15.64
CA GLU A 392 12.20 -7.00 15.07
C GLU A 392 13.07 -8.05 14.35
N GLN A 393 13.05 -9.31 14.84
CA GLN A 393 13.78 -10.43 14.21
C GLN A 393 13.25 -10.75 12.80
N MET A 394 11.99 -10.41 12.50
CA MET A 394 11.38 -10.64 11.19
C MET A 394 11.88 -9.65 10.14
N PHE A 395 12.43 -8.50 10.56
CA PHE A 395 12.84 -7.40 9.69
C PHE A 395 14.33 -7.46 9.32
N ILE A 396 14.97 -8.61 9.50
CA ILE A 396 16.36 -8.84 9.12
C ILE A 396 16.38 -9.70 7.86
N SER A 397 16.86 -9.11 6.77
CA SER A 397 16.99 -9.82 5.50
C SER A 397 18.20 -10.75 5.49
N ASN A 398 18.08 -11.87 4.79
CA ASN A 398 19.17 -12.83 4.66
C ASN A 398 20.22 -12.37 3.61
N ILE A 399 21.49 -12.51 3.95
CA ILE A 399 22.59 -12.36 2.99
C ILE A 399 22.99 -13.75 2.49
N LEU A 400 22.85 -13.97 1.20
CA LEU A 400 23.21 -15.23 0.54
C LEU A 400 24.74 -15.40 0.50
N PRO A 401 25.26 -16.63 0.33
CA PRO A 401 26.71 -16.88 0.25
C PRO A 401 27.43 -16.10 -0.85
N ASN A 402 26.71 -15.69 -1.90
CA ASN A 402 27.24 -14.84 -2.99
C ASN A 402 27.24 -13.34 -2.66
N GLY A 403 26.93 -12.95 -1.42
CA GLY A 403 26.87 -11.57 -0.95
C GLY A 403 25.59 -10.80 -1.32
N LYS A 404 24.67 -11.40 -2.10
CA LYS A 404 23.41 -10.75 -2.44
C LYS A 404 22.44 -10.79 -1.26
N ASN A 405 21.77 -9.67 -1.03
CA ASN A 405 20.63 -9.61 -0.13
C ASN A 405 19.40 -10.27 -0.79
N SER A 406 18.70 -11.15 -0.09
CA SER A 406 17.46 -11.78 -0.60
C SER A 406 16.27 -10.84 -0.64
N GLU A 407 16.37 -9.67 0.01
CA GLU A 407 15.27 -8.73 0.28
C GLU A 407 14.07 -9.39 0.99
N TYR A 408 14.35 -10.48 1.72
CA TYR A 408 13.35 -11.26 2.44
C TYR A 408 13.84 -11.58 3.86
N GLY A 409 13.03 -11.20 4.84
CA GLY A 409 13.20 -11.55 6.25
C GLY A 409 12.40 -12.79 6.63
N LEU A 410 11.72 -12.77 7.78
CA LEU A 410 10.88 -13.88 8.20
C LEU A 410 9.41 -13.57 7.85
N GLY A 411 8.94 -14.11 6.73
CA GLY A 411 7.56 -13.93 6.25
C GLY A 411 7.27 -12.56 5.66
N ILE A 412 8.30 -11.73 5.44
CA ILE A 412 8.18 -10.32 5.09
C ILE A 412 9.28 -9.94 4.08
N ARG A 413 8.93 -9.11 3.10
CA ARG A 413 9.87 -8.46 2.17
C ARG A 413 10.40 -7.17 2.77
N ILE A 414 11.69 -6.93 2.56
CA ILE A 414 12.40 -5.75 3.04
C ILE A 414 13.18 -5.17 1.86
N VAL A 415 12.65 -4.09 1.29
CA VAL A 415 13.25 -3.41 0.14
C VAL A 415 13.65 -2.02 0.57
N THR A 416 14.90 -1.63 0.33
CA THR A 416 15.44 -0.34 0.80
C THR A 416 15.76 0.56 -0.37
N HIS A 417 15.18 1.77 -0.39
CA HIS A 417 15.54 2.84 -1.32
C HIS A 417 15.94 4.09 -0.54
N GLN A 418 17.08 4.70 -0.86
CA GLN A 418 17.62 5.88 -0.16
C GLN A 418 17.61 5.74 1.38
N ASP A 419 18.06 4.60 1.91
CA ASP A 419 18.07 4.28 3.34
C ASP A 419 16.69 4.26 4.03
N LYS A 420 15.60 4.18 3.25
CA LYS A 420 14.23 4.03 3.74
C LYS A 420 13.76 2.60 3.47
N PRO A 421 13.83 1.69 4.45
CA PRO A 421 13.31 0.34 4.28
C PRO A 421 11.78 0.38 4.20
N ILE A 422 11.22 -0.29 3.19
CA ILE A 422 9.82 -0.66 3.12
C ILE A 422 9.71 -2.12 3.55
N ILE A 423 8.89 -2.34 4.56
CA ILE A 423 8.64 -3.63 5.17
C ILE A 423 7.22 -4.03 4.79
N TYR A 424 7.07 -5.07 3.96
CA TYR A 424 5.76 -5.40 3.39
C TYR A 424 5.66 -6.87 2.99
N HIS A 425 4.45 -7.33 2.70
CA HIS A 425 4.24 -8.55 1.94
C HIS A 425 3.06 -8.36 1.00
N CYS A 426 3.05 -9.12 -0.09
CA CYS A 426 1.94 -9.18 -1.02
C CYS A 426 1.37 -10.60 -1.06
N GLY A 427 0.07 -10.70 -1.22
CA GLY A 427 -0.67 -11.93 -1.40
C GLY A 427 -1.29 -11.97 -2.78
N GLU A 428 -1.21 -13.14 -3.40
CA GLU A 428 -1.88 -13.44 -4.66
C GLU A 428 -2.37 -14.88 -4.58
N THR A 429 -3.63 -15.07 -4.92
CA THR A 429 -4.19 -16.38 -5.25
C THR A 429 -5.39 -16.15 -6.17
N ILE A 430 -6.09 -17.20 -6.57
CA ILE A 430 -7.22 -17.06 -7.47
C ILE A 430 -8.25 -16.06 -6.91
N GLY A 431 -8.61 -15.09 -7.73
CA GLY A 431 -9.63 -14.09 -7.41
C GLY A 431 -9.30 -13.10 -6.29
N THR A 432 -8.07 -12.99 -5.80
CA THR A 432 -7.72 -12.01 -4.76
C THR A 432 -6.26 -11.55 -4.86
N ASN A 433 -6.04 -10.28 -4.52
CA ASN A 433 -4.71 -9.73 -4.27
C ASN A 433 -4.71 -8.92 -2.98
N THR A 434 -3.62 -8.98 -2.23
CA THR A 434 -3.43 -8.22 -0.99
C THR A 434 -2.04 -7.59 -0.94
N ILE A 435 -1.94 -6.44 -0.30
CA ILE A 435 -0.70 -5.71 -0.06
C ILE A 435 -0.78 -5.13 1.35
N VAL A 436 0.17 -5.46 2.20
CA VAL A 436 0.21 -5.00 3.60
C VAL A 436 1.64 -4.63 3.95
N GLY A 437 1.86 -3.44 4.48
CA GLY A 437 3.19 -3.01 4.87
C GLY A 437 3.29 -1.62 5.48
N PHE A 438 4.51 -1.22 5.78
CA PHE A 438 4.85 0.04 6.42
C PHE A 438 6.26 0.53 6.05
N ILE A 439 6.49 1.82 6.29
CA ILE A 439 7.78 2.50 6.13
C ILE A 439 8.11 3.17 7.48
N PRO A 440 8.96 2.55 8.33
CA PRO A 440 9.20 3.03 9.70
C PRO A 440 9.67 4.48 9.76
N SER A 441 10.62 4.85 8.89
CA SER A 441 11.24 6.18 8.89
C SER A 441 10.26 7.32 8.54
N LEU A 442 9.15 6.99 7.89
CA LEU A 442 8.10 7.95 7.52
C LEU A 442 6.85 7.84 8.40
N LYS A 443 6.82 6.89 9.35
CA LYS A 443 5.60 6.50 10.09
C LYS A 443 4.43 6.29 9.13
N ALA A 444 4.71 5.58 8.03
CA ALA A 444 3.73 5.31 7.00
C ALA A 444 3.28 3.85 7.04
N GLU A 445 2.00 3.61 6.88
CA GLU A 445 1.37 2.28 6.85
C GLU A 445 0.45 2.21 5.63
N PHE A 446 0.37 1.04 4.98
CA PHE A 446 -0.52 0.83 3.85
C PHE A 446 -1.11 -0.57 3.86
N ILE A 447 -2.38 -0.64 3.52
CA ILE A 447 -3.14 -1.87 3.33
C ILE A 447 -3.96 -1.70 2.05
N PHE A 448 -3.88 -2.67 1.15
CA PHE A 448 -4.76 -2.79 0.00
C PHE A 448 -5.22 -4.24 -0.11
N LEU A 449 -6.54 -4.46 -0.05
CA LEU A 449 -7.17 -5.77 -0.18
C LEU A 449 -8.17 -5.69 -1.33
N THR A 450 -8.15 -6.65 -2.24
CA THR A 450 -9.13 -6.71 -3.33
C THR A 450 -9.60 -8.12 -3.58
N ASN A 451 -10.83 -8.26 -4.04
CA ASN A 451 -11.40 -9.54 -4.46
C ASN A 451 -11.33 -9.76 -5.98
N VAL A 452 -10.28 -9.24 -6.62
CA VAL A 452 -9.97 -9.54 -8.02
C VAL A 452 -8.47 -9.82 -8.14
N ASN A 453 -8.10 -10.89 -8.85
CA ASN A 453 -6.69 -11.16 -9.16
C ASN A 453 -6.29 -10.53 -10.51
N VAL A 454 -5.79 -9.29 -10.45
CA VAL A 454 -5.34 -8.49 -11.62
C VAL A 454 -4.17 -7.58 -11.28
N ILE A 455 -3.68 -7.62 -10.03
CA ILE A 455 -2.83 -6.58 -9.49
C ILE A 455 -1.37 -7.00 -9.46
N ASN A 456 -0.51 -6.08 -9.89
CA ASN A 456 0.92 -6.23 -9.73
C ASN A 456 1.42 -5.45 -8.51
N CYS A 457 1.77 -6.17 -7.46
CA CYS A 457 2.34 -5.62 -6.23
C CYS A 457 3.53 -4.67 -6.47
N SER A 458 4.40 -4.94 -7.46
CA SER A 458 5.55 -4.06 -7.75
C SER A 458 5.11 -2.69 -8.30
N LYS A 459 3.99 -2.64 -9.03
CA LYS A 459 3.41 -1.37 -9.48
C LYS A 459 2.93 -0.53 -8.31
N PHE A 460 2.26 -1.13 -7.32
CA PHE A 460 1.87 -0.40 -6.11
C PHE A 460 3.08 0.18 -5.39
N ILE A 461 4.12 -0.63 -5.16
CA ILE A 461 5.34 -0.16 -4.49
C ILE A 461 6.01 0.97 -5.29
N SER A 462 6.08 0.87 -6.62
CA SER A 462 6.56 1.95 -7.49
C SER A 462 5.69 3.22 -7.39
N ASN A 463 4.36 3.05 -7.36
CA ASN A 463 3.41 4.15 -7.20
C ASN A 463 3.53 4.81 -5.83
N LEU A 464 3.77 4.04 -4.77
CA LEU A 464 4.03 4.52 -3.42
C LEU A 464 5.31 5.38 -3.38
N TYR A 465 6.40 4.91 -4.01
CA TYR A 465 7.62 5.72 -4.15
C TYR A 465 7.37 7.02 -4.91
N ARG A 466 6.63 6.98 -6.03
CA ARG A 466 6.24 8.18 -6.79
C ARG A 466 5.38 9.14 -5.97
N TYR A 467 4.41 8.61 -5.22
CA TYR A 467 3.54 9.40 -4.35
C TYR A 467 4.33 10.10 -3.24
N LEU A 468 5.30 9.41 -2.65
CA LEU A 468 6.19 9.94 -1.60
C LEU A 468 7.39 10.73 -2.16
N ASN A 469 7.59 10.73 -3.48
CA ASN A 469 8.75 11.28 -4.18
C ASN A 469 10.09 10.73 -3.63
N ILE A 470 10.13 9.42 -3.40
CA ILE A 470 11.35 8.67 -3.09
C ILE A 470 11.93 8.20 -4.43
N LYS A 471 13.21 8.50 -4.71
CA LYS A 471 13.84 8.04 -5.95
C LYS A 471 14.09 6.53 -5.87
N VAL A 472 13.61 5.81 -6.90
CA VAL A 472 13.85 4.39 -7.13
C VAL A 472 15.20 4.21 -7.82
#